data_AF-A0A7X9FC64-F1
#
_entry.id   AF-A0A7X9FC64-F1
#
_cell.length_a   1.000
_cell.length_b   1.000
_cell.length_c   1.000
_cell.angle_alpha   90.00
_cell.angle_beta   90.00
_cell.angle_gamma   90.00
#
_symmetry.space_group_name_H-M   'P 1'
#
loop_
_entity.id
_entity.type
_entity.pdbx_description
1 polymer ?
#
loop_
_entity_poly.entity_id
_entity_poly.type
_entity_poly.pdbx_seq_one_letter_code
_entity_poly.pdbx_strand_id
1 'polypeptide(L)'
;RLVEVELPEDIAGILEITGVVDSAGREYVARHQAGADPNHRFYSPEERDGRLVLWFDFSSHLELPPDSLTINYATTTGVAANAIEAGKITELYESHPGISAVVNIIPTAGAIPAKTGKQIMTEVSARLRNRDRALTFGEISRWAMTFDPRITSAVCENGVERAARGVRRCVVVRVTVGEGRLYSEDEVRLLQTRLTSFLKARSAVNTQYRVEIIKG
;
A
#
# COMPACT_ATOMS: atom_id res chain seq x y z
N ARG A 1 -1.49 -25.27 22.33
CA ARG A 1 -0.08 -25.36 21.85
C ARG A 1 0.12 -24.30 20.79
N LEU A 2 1.27 -23.62 20.78
CA LEU A 2 1.54 -22.53 19.85
C LEU A 2 2.40 -23.09 18.71
N VAL A 3 2.04 -22.78 17.46
CA VAL A 3 2.75 -23.23 16.26
C VAL A 3 3.17 -22.00 15.47
N GLU A 4 4.44 -21.97 15.07
CA GLU A 4 5.02 -20.94 14.23
C GLU A 4 5.34 -21.51 12.85
N VAL A 5 5.02 -20.75 11.81
CA VAL A 5 5.38 -21.08 10.44
C VAL A 5 6.03 -19.87 9.80
N GLU A 6 7.32 -19.97 9.50
CA GLU A 6 8.09 -18.96 8.78
C GLU A 6 7.96 -19.19 7.28
N LEU A 7 7.63 -18.15 6.52
CA LEU A 7 7.66 -18.22 5.07
C LEU A 7 9.10 -18.12 4.55
N PRO A 8 9.46 -18.90 3.51
CA PRO A 8 10.84 -18.97 3.04
C PRO A 8 11.30 -17.72 2.28
N GLU A 9 10.35 -16.90 1.81
CA GLU A 9 10.59 -15.66 1.06
C GLU A 9 10.85 -14.47 1.99
N ASP A 10 11.61 -13.48 1.50
CA ASP A 10 11.76 -12.19 2.17
C ASP A 10 10.38 -11.50 2.24
N ILE A 11 10.06 -10.88 3.38
CA ILE A 11 8.80 -10.19 3.58
C ILE A 11 8.56 -9.08 2.55
N ALA A 12 9.62 -8.44 2.04
CA ALA A 12 9.54 -7.44 0.98
C ALA A 12 9.02 -8.00 -0.35
N GLY A 13 9.14 -9.31 -0.55
CA GLY A 13 8.64 -10.02 -1.71
C GLY A 13 7.24 -10.62 -1.52
N ILE A 14 6.62 -10.54 -0.34
CA ILE A 14 5.28 -11.09 -0.10
C ILE A 14 4.24 -9.97 -0.21
N LEU A 15 3.31 -10.10 -1.16
CA LEU A 15 2.22 -9.14 -1.37
C LEU A 15 1.09 -9.34 -0.37
N GLU A 16 0.57 -10.56 -0.32
CA GLU A 16 -0.55 -10.94 0.53
C GLU A 16 -0.57 -12.45 0.74
N ILE A 17 -1.20 -12.85 1.85
CA ILE A 17 -1.55 -14.25 2.11
C ILE A 17 -2.93 -14.47 1.49
N THR A 18 -3.00 -15.33 0.48
CA THR A 18 -4.24 -15.60 -0.27
C THR A 18 -5.12 -16.64 0.41
N GLY A 19 -4.54 -17.53 1.21
CA GLY A 19 -5.30 -18.50 1.98
C GLY A 19 -4.43 -19.33 2.91
N VAL A 20 -5.02 -19.79 4.02
CA VAL A 20 -4.37 -20.68 4.97
C VAL A 20 -5.35 -21.79 5.31
N VAL A 21 -4.95 -23.04 5.07
CA VAL A 21 -5.83 -24.21 5.23
C VAL A 21 -5.08 -25.31 5.97
N ASP A 22 -5.74 -26.01 6.90
CA ASP A 22 -5.15 -27.18 7.56
C ASP A 22 -5.41 -28.51 6.82
N SER A 23 -4.79 -29.58 7.31
CA SER A 23 -4.97 -30.94 6.79
C SER A 23 -6.41 -31.46 6.82
N ALA A 24 -7.28 -30.86 7.63
CA ALA A 24 -8.71 -31.19 7.72
C ALA A 24 -9.58 -30.30 6.81
N GLY A 25 -8.96 -29.46 5.97
CA GLY A 25 -9.67 -28.54 5.08
C GLY A 25 -10.25 -27.30 5.78
N ARG A 26 -9.81 -26.99 7.01
CA ARG A 26 -10.31 -25.84 7.75
C ARG A 26 -9.51 -24.59 7.40
N GLU A 27 -10.21 -23.52 7.08
CA GLU A 27 -9.60 -22.23 6.72
C GLU A 27 -9.29 -21.38 7.95
N TYR A 28 -8.18 -20.66 7.88
CA TYR A 28 -7.72 -19.74 8.92
C TYR A 28 -7.74 -18.32 8.38
N VAL A 29 -8.21 -17.40 9.21
CA VAL A 29 -8.34 -15.98 8.87
C VAL A 29 -7.34 -15.19 9.68
N ALA A 30 -6.84 -14.08 9.13
CA ALA A 30 -5.95 -13.23 9.89
C ALA A 30 -6.69 -12.63 11.10
N ARG A 31 -6.08 -12.62 12.27
CA ARG A 31 -6.73 -12.16 13.52
C ARG A 31 -7.31 -10.75 13.44
N HIS A 32 -6.70 -9.87 12.64
CA HIS A 32 -7.18 -8.50 12.43
C HIS A 32 -8.39 -8.40 11.48
N GLN A 33 -8.71 -9.47 10.74
CA GLN A 33 -9.87 -9.60 9.85
C GLN A 33 -10.99 -10.43 10.49
N ALA A 34 -10.79 -10.91 11.72
CA ALA A 34 -11.75 -11.72 12.44
C ALA A 34 -13.08 -10.97 12.61
N GLY A 35 -14.15 -11.51 12.02
CA GLY A 35 -15.52 -11.16 12.36
C GLY A 35 -15.94 -11.75 13.71
N ALA A 36 -17.20 -11.53 14.11
CA ALA A 36 -17.76 -12.06 15.36
C ALA A 36 -18.07 -13.58 15.32
N ASP A 37 -17.59 -14.31 14.30
CA ASP A 37 -17.87 -15.74 14.17
C ASP A 37 -16.97 -16.56 15.11
N PRO A 38 -17.55 -17.26 16.10
CA PRO A 38 -16.80 -18.07 17.05
C PRO A 38 -16.15 -19.32 16.43
N ASN A 39 -16.50 -19.71 15.21
CA ASN A 39 -15.91 -20.87 14.52
C ASN A 39 -14.68 -20.54 13.68
N HIS A 40 -14.36 -19.27 13.49
CA HIS A 40 -13.15 -18.91 12.75
C HIS A 40 -11.89 -19.24 13.54
N ARG A 41 -10.93 -19.85 12.86
CA ARG A 41 -9.58 -20.05 13.37
C ARG A 41 -8.70 -18.92 12.91
N PHE A 42 -7.77 -18.53 13.76
CA PHE A 42 -7.00 -17.32 13.54
C PHE A 42 -5.51 -17.61 13.43
N TYR A 43 -4.84 -16.82 12.59
CA TYR A 43 -3.40 -16.68 12.62
C TYR A 43 -3.01 -15.22 12.87
N SER A 44 -1.84 -15.01 13.49
CA SER A 44 -1.26 -13.68 13.70
C SER A 44 0.04 -13.55 12.90
N PRO A 45 0.12 -12.65 11.92
CA PRO A 45 1.36 -12.39 11.20
C PRO A 45 2.30 -11.53 12.06
N GLU A 46 3.59 -11.85 12.02
CA GLU A 46 4.69 -11.10 12.64
C GLU A 46 5.84 -10.98 11.63
N GLU A 47 6.49 -9.82 11.58
CA GLU A 47 7.76 -9.66 10.88
C GLU A 47 8.90 -9.99 11.85
N ARG A 48 9.75 -10.95 11.48
CA ARG A 48 10.94 -11.33 12.25
C ARG A 48 12.11 -11.56 11.30
N ASP A 49 13.22 -10.87 11.55
CA ASP A 49 14.47 -11.00 10.77
C ASP A 49 14.27 -10.86 9.24
N GLY A 50 13.36 -9.96 8.81
CA GLY A 50 13.05 -9.72 7.39
C GLY A 50 12.17 -10.79 6.76
N ARG A 51 11.56 -11.67 7.54
CA ARG A 51 10.65 -12.73 7.08
C ARG A 51 9.28 -12.59 7.72
N LEU A 52 8.29 -13.13 7.03
CA LEU A 52 6.92 -13.21 7.54
C LEU A 52 6.73 -14.52 8.30
N VAL A 53 6.42 -14.40 9.59
CA VAL A 53 6.12 -15.53 10.48
C VAL A 53 4.63 -15.52 10.82
N LEU A 54 3.96 -16.66 10.66
CA LEU A 54 2.57 -16.85 11.02
C LEU A 54 2.45 -17.65 12.32
N TRP A 55 1.76 -17.06 13.29
CA TRP A 55 1.49 -17.67 14.58
C TRP A 55 0.09 -18.24 14.66
N PHE A 56 0.01 -19.51 15.03
CA PHE A 56 -1.23 -20.23 15.25
C PHE A 56 -1.35 -20.62 16.72
N ASP A 57 -2.44 -20.19 17.34
CA ASP A 57 -2.73 -20.50 18.75
C ASP A 57 -3.77 -21.61 18.86
N PHE A 58 -3.30 -22.82 19.22
CA PHE A 58 -4.14 -23.97 19.54
C PHE A 58 -4.21 -24.22 21.05
N SER A 59 -4.02 -23.20 21.89
CA SER A 59 -4.09 -23.34 23.35
C SER A 59 -5.52 -23.25 23.90
N SER A 60 -6.43 -22.58 23.19
CA SER A 60 -7.81 -22.33 23.63
C SER A 60 -8.79 -23.44 23.27
N HIS A 61 -8.44 -24.32 22.34
CA HIS A 61 -9.32 -25.40 21.88
C HIS A 61 -8.81 -26.76 22.37
N LEU A 62 -9.74 -27.63 22.76
CA LEU A 62 -9.49 -29.06 23.10
C LEU A 62 -8.88 -29.87 21.93
N GLU A 63 -8.70 -29.25 20.77
CA GLU A 63 -8.19 -29.88 19.58
C GLU A 63 -6.67 -29.85 19.51
N LEU A 64 -6.10 -30.98 19.10
CA LEU A 64 -4.69 -31.10 18.77
C LEU A 64 -4.36 -30.23 17.54
N PRO A 65 -3.12 -29.71 17.44
CA PRO A 65 -2.68 -29.02 16.23
C PRO A 65 -2.81 -29.97 15.02
N PRO A 66 -3.15 -29.45 13.84
CA PRO A 66 -3.27 -30.26 12.63
C PRO A 66 -1.92 -30.82 12.18
N ASP A 67 -1.95 -31.91 11.42
CA ASP A 67 -0.75 -32.60 10.92
C ASP A 67 0.04 -31.74 9.91
N SER A 68 -0.65 -30.92 9.12
CA SER A 68 -0.04 -29.97 8.19
C SER A 68 -0.86 -28.70 8.06
N LEU A 69 -0.17 -27.60 7.76
CA LEU A 69 -0.75 -26.32 7.38
C LEU A 69 -0.25 -25.96 5.97
N THR A 70 -1.18 -25.64 5.09
CA THR A 70 -0.91 -25.17 3.74
C THR A 70 -1.17 -23.67 3.68
N ILE A 71 -0.13 -22.90 3.37
CA ILE A 71 -0.20 -21.44 3.27
C ILE A 71 0.00 -21.06 1.81
N ASN A 72 -1.01 -20.43 1.23
CA ASN A 72 -0.97 -19.85 -0.09
C ASN A 72 -0.71 -18.34 0.05
N TYR A 73 0.29 -17.84 -0.67
CA TYR A 73 0.66 -16.44 -0.65
C TYR A 73 1.12 -15.99 -2.04
N ALA A 74 0.90 -14.71 -2.34
CA ALA A 74 1.34 -14.09 -3.58
C ALA A 74 2.70 -13.43 -3.36
N THR A 75 3.67 -13.75 -4.22
CA THR A 75 4.98 -13.11 -4.21
C THR A 75 5.12 -12.07 -5.32
N THR A 76 6.02 -11.12 -5.11
CA THR A 76 6.43 -10.09 -6.05
C THR A 76 7.93 -9.93 -5.97
N THR A 77 8.60 -9.67 -7.09
CA THR A 77 10.00 -9.25 -7.15
C THR A 77 10.21 -7.78 -6.70
N GLY A 78 9.34 -7.27 -5.84
CA GLY A 78 9.37 -5.91 -5.30
C GLY A 78 9.26 -4.83 -6.38
N VAL A 79 10.04 -3.74 -6.24
CA VAL A 79 10.08 -2.61 -7.19
C VAL A 79 10.50 -3.05 -8.60
N ALA A 80 11.22 -4.19 -8.72
CA ALA A 80 11.67 -4.76 -9.97
C ALA A 80 10.61 -5.62 -10.68
N ALA A 81 9.52 -6.02 -10.01
CA ALA A 81 8.57 -7.00 -10.52
C ALA A 81 7.78 -6.58 -11.76
N ASN A 82 7.69 -5.28 -11.98
CA ASN A 82 7.01 -4.71 -13.13
C ASN A 82 7.94 -3.89 -14.00
N ALA A 83 9.25 -3.87 -13.71
CA ALA A 83 10.27 -3.15 -14.46
C ALA A 83 10.49 -3.81 -15.83
N ILE A 84 9.55 -3.63 -16.75
CA ILE A 84 9.75 -3.97 -18.15
C ILE A 84 10.74 -2.93 -18.68
N GLU A 85 12.01 -3.31 -18.81
CA GLU A 85 13.04 -2.44 -19.40
C GLU A 85 12.61 -1.95 -20.78
N ALA A 86 13.11 -0.79 -21.19
CA ALA A 86 12.88 -0.28 -22.55
C ALA A 86 13.29 -1.36 -23.57
N GLY A 87 12.44 -1.64 -24.55
CA GLY A 87 12.71 -2.68 -25.55
C GLY A 87 12.13 -4.07 -25.28
N LYS A 88 11.50 -4.31 -24.12
CA LYS A 88 11.08 -5.67 -23.71
C LYS A 88 9.63 -6.01 -24.04
N ILE A 89 8.74 -5.02 -24.19
CA ILE A 89 7.46 -5.25 -24.88
C ILE A 89 7.79 -5.25 -26.37
N THR A 90 7.56 -6.37 -27.03
CA THR A 90 7.84 -6.54 -28.47
C THR A 90 6.62 -6.97 -29.28
N GLU A 91 5.53 -7.35 -28.61
CA GLU A 91 4.36 -7.97 -29.24
C GLU A 91 3.07 -7.25 -28.85
N LEU A 92 2.13 -7.24 -29.80
CA LEU A 92 0.77 -6.77 -29.61
C LEU A 92 -0.11 -7.92 -29.13
N TYR A 93 -0.99 -7.68 -28.16
CA TYR A 93 -2.00 -8.64 -27.76
C TYR A 93 -2.96 -8.99 -28.93
N GLU A 94 -3.25 -8.02 -29.79
CA GLU A 94 -4.01 -8.20 -31.02
C GLU A 94 -3.26 -7.58 -32.21
N SER A 95 -3.01 -8.38 -33.24
CA SER A 95 -2.31 -7.96 -34.46
C SER A 95 -3.12 -6.92 -35.23
N HIS A 96 -2.58 -5.72 -35.42
CA HIS A 96 -3.21 -4.65 -36.20
C HIS A 96 -2.57 -4.51 -37.59
N PRO A 97 -3.34 -4.44 -38.69
CA PRO A 97 -2.78 -4.13 -40.01
C PRO A 97 -2.09 -2.76 -39.99
N GLY A 98 -0.78 -2.71 -40.20
CA GLY A 98 0.00 -1.47 -40.23
C GLY A 98 0.90 -1.21 -39.03
N ILE A 99 0.87 -2.05 -37.99
CA ILE A 99 1.84 -1.98 -36.88
C ILE A 99 2.76 -3.20 -36.97
N SER A 100 4.04 -2.95 -37.27
CA SER A 100 5.05 -4.01 -37.44
C SER A 100 5.69 -4.45 -36.12
N ALA A 101 5.77 -3.55 -35.14
CA ALA A 101 6.27 -3.82 -33.79
C ALA A 101 5.74 -2.76 -32.82
N VAL A 102 5.58 -3.14 -31.55
CA VAL A 102 5.34 -2.21 -30.45
C VAL A 102 6.47 -2.38 -29.47
N VAL A 103 7.12 -1.26 -29.12
CA VAL A 103 8.22 -1.24 -28.18
C VAL A 103 7.96 -0.20 -27.10
N ASN A 104 8.13 -0.58 -25.84
CA ASN A 104 8.16 0.39 -24.76
C ASN A 104 9.50 1.14 -24.82
N ILE A 105 9.45 2.45 -25.06
CA ILE A 105 10.64 3.31 -25.16
C ILE A 105 11.17 3.68 -23.77
N ILE A 106 10.30 3.62 -22.75
CA ILE A 106 10.63 3.87 -21.35
C ILE A 106 10.41 2.60 -20.54
N PRO A 107 11.19 2.40 -19.46
CA PRO A 107 10.94 1.32 -18.55
C PRO A 107 9.57 1.53 -17.88
N THR A 108 8.72 0.51 -17.95
CA THR A 108 7.44 0.52 -17.22
C THR A 108 7.74 -0.04 -15.84
N ALA A 109 7.28 0.55 -14.74
CA ALA A 109 7.39 -0.03 -13.39
C ALA A 109 6.09 0.23 -12.62
N GLY A 110 5.38 -0.84 -12.25
CA GLY A 110 4.06 -0.78 -11.61
C GLY A 110 4.04 -0.98 -10.09
N ALA A 111 5.18 -1.22 -9.46
CA ALA A 111 5.25 -1.50 -8.02
C ALA A 111 5.60 -0.24 -7.21
N ILE A 112 4.71 0.15 -6.29
CA ILE A 112 4.98 1.18 -5.28
C ILE A 112 5.83 0.50 -4.18
N PRO A 113 6.97 1.08 -3.77
CA PRO A 113 7.77 0.50 -2.68
C PRO A 113 6.93 0.28 -1.41
N ALA A 114 7.25 -0.78 -0.66
CA ALA A 114 6.61 -1.02 0.63
C ALA A 114 6.85 0.16 1.59
N LYS A 115 5.91 0.39 2.51
CA LYS A 115 6.04 1.42 3.54
C LYS A 115 7.21 1.09 4.46
N THR A 116 8.01 2.10 4.80
CA THR A 116 9.09 1.94 5.76
C THR A 116 8.54 1.77 7.19
N GLY A 117 9.28 1.10 8.08
CA GLY A 117 8.88 0.95 9.49
C GLY A 117 8.61 2.29 10.19
N LYS A 118 9.36 3.35 9.84
CA LYS A 118 9.10 4.72 10.33
C LYS A 118 7.73 5.26 9.87
N GLN A 119 7.35 4.99 8.63
CA GLN A 119 6.03 5.37 8.11
C GLN A 119 4.92 4.58 8.79
N ILE A 120 5.09 3.27 8.99
CA ILE A 120 4.13 2.42 9.70
C ILE A 120 3.93 2.92 11.13
N MET A 121 5.01 3.16 11.89
CA MET A 121 4.92 3.66 13.26
C MET A 121 4.25 5.04 13.33
N THR A 122 4.54 5.92 12.38
CA THR A 122 3.92 7.24 12.29
C THR A 122 2.42 7.13 11.99
N GLU A 123 2.05 6.27 11.05
CA GLU A 123 0.66 6.02 10.66
C GLU A 123 -0.15 5.39 11.80
N VAL A 124 0.35 4.32 12.42
CA VAL A 124 -0.32 3.65 13.54
C VAL A 124 -0.51 4.62 14.71
N SER A 125 0.52 5.39 15.06
CA SER A 125 0.44 6.41 16.10
C SER A 125 -0.61 7.48 15.79
N ALA A 126 -0.67 7.93 14.54
CA ALA A 126 -1.64 8.93 14.10
C ALA A 126 -3.07 8.37 14.09
N ARG A 127 -3.26 7.11 13.64
CA ARG A 127 -4.57 6.43 13.65
C ARG A 127 -5.11 6.27 15.07
N LEU A 128 -4.28 5.83 16.01
CA LEU A 128 -4.68 5.66 17.41
C LEU A 128 -5.01 6.99 18.09
N ARG A 129 -4.20 8.03 17.85
CA ARG A 129 -4.39 9.34 18.48
C ARG A 129 -5.60 10.08 17.94
N ASN A 130 -5.78 10.07 16.61
CA ASN A 130 -6.72 10.95 15.93
C ASN A 130 -7.92 10.21 15.32
N ARG A 131 -8.07 8.91 15.59
CA ARG A 131 -9.14 8.06 15.02
C ARG A 131 -9.25 8.17 13.50
N ASP A 132 -8.09 8.08 12.84
CA ASP A 132 -7.93 8.20 11.38
C ASP A 132 -8.40 9.56 10.79
N ARG A 133 -8.40 10.63 11.59
CA ARG A 133 -8.69 12.00 11.13
C ARG A 133 -7.45 12.89 11.12
N ALA A 134 -7.41 13.82 10.17
CA ALA A 134 -6.41 14.87 10.05
C ALA A 134 -7.10 16.25 10.19
N LEU A 135 -6.81 16.95 11.28
CA LEU A 135 -7.48 18.22 11.64
C LEU A 135 -6.54 19.42 11.56
N THR A 136 -5.23 19.19 11.71
CA THR A 136 -4.20 20.25 11.65
C THR A 136 -3.31 20.11 10.43
N PHE A 137 -2.65 21.20 10.02
CA PHE A 137 -1.68 21.16 8.91
C PHE A 137 -0.54 20.18 9.16
N GLY A 138 0.01 20.14 10.37
CA GLY A 138 1.05 19.18 10.72
C GLY A 138 0.59 17.72 10.60
N GLU A 139 -0.68 17.43 10.88
CA GLU A 139 -1.25 16.09 10.66
C GLU A 139 -1.43 15.77 9.19
N ILE A 140 -1.94 16.72 8.40
CA ILE A 140 -2.12 16.56 6.95
C ILE A 140 -0.76 16.30 6.30
N SER A 141 0.28 17.07 6.65
CA SER A 141 1.64 16.85 6.15
C SER A 141 2.17 15.47 6.52
N ARG A 142 1.99 15.02 7.77
CA ARG A 142 2.39 13.66 8.20
C ARG A 142 1.66 12.58 7.42
N TRP A 143 0.36 12.72 7.21
CA TRP A 143 -0.43 11.78 6.43
C TRP A 143 0.02 11.71 4.96
N ALA A 144 0.35 12.86 4.36
CA ALA A 144 0.92 12.89 3.02
C ALA A 144 2.28 12.18 2.96
N MET A 145 3.14 12.35 3.95
CA MET A 145 4.44 11.66 4.06
C MET A 145 4.31 10.13 4.22
N THR A 146 3.22 9.65 4.85
CA THR A 146 2.97 8.21 5.03
C THR A 146 2.31 7.56 3.82
N PHE A 147 1.81 8.34 2.87
CA PHE A 147 1.06 7.84 1.73
C PHE A 147 1.94 7.05 0.75
N ASP A 148 3.10 7.62 0.37
CA ASP A 148 4.02 7.03 -0.60
C ASP A 148 5.48 7.24 -0.12
N PRO A 149 6.33 6.19 -0.07
CA PRO A 149 7.73 6.30 0.36
C PRO A 149 8.59 7.23 -0.49
N ARG A 150 8.18 7.55 -1.72
CA ARG A 150 8.91 8.45 -2.61
C ARG A 150 8.80 9.92 -2.18
N ILE A 151 7.81 10.24 -1.34
CA ILE A 151 7.60 11.58 -0.80
C ILE A 151 8.64 11.86 0.30
N THR A 152 9.48 12.87 0.07
CA THR A 152 10.57 13.26 0.98
C THR A 152 10.17 14.39 1.93
N SER A 153 9.28 15.27 1.50
CA SER A 153 8.72 16.32 2.35
C SER A 153 7.29 16.68 1.93
N ALA A 154 6.49 17.13 2.90
CA ALA A 154 5.16 17.67 2.65
C ALA A 154 4.95 18.91 3.53
N VAL A 155 4.45 19.99 2.93
CA VAL A 155 4.12 21.25 3.62
C VAL A 155 2.69 21.62 3.28
N CYS A 156 1.94 22.05 4.29
CA CYS A 156 0.55 22.45 4.15
C CYS A 156 0.36 23.93 4.47
N GLU A 157 -0.38 24.63 3.62
CA GLU A 157 -0.71 26.04 3.78
C GLU A 157 -2.17 26.31 3.43
N ASN A 158 -2.70 27.45 3.91
CA ASN A 158 -4.01 27.93 3.49
C ASN A 158 -3.91 28.46 2.05
N GLY A 159 -4.88 28.10 1.23
CA GLY A 159 -4.99 28.63 -0.12
C GLY A 159 -6.43 28.83 -0.56
N VAL A 160 -6.54 29.29 -1.79
CA VAL A 160 -7.80 29.51 -2.49
C VAL A 160 -7.71 28.92 -3.87
N GLU A 161 -8.78 28.24 -4.29
CA GLU A 161 -8.88 27.59 -5.58
C GLU A 161 -10.10 28.13 -6.32
N ARG A 162 -9.95 28.30 -7.64
CA ARG A 162 -11.06 28.63 -8.53
C ARG A 162 -11.86 27.37 -8.85
N ALA A 163 -13.13 27.37 -8.47
CA ALA A 163 -14.10 26.34 -8.81
C ALA A 163 -15.10 26.86 -9.87
N ALA A 164 -15.92 25.96 -10.43
CA ALA A 164 -16.89 26.30 -11.47
C ALA A 164 -17.88 27.42 -11.09
N ARG A 165 -18.12 27.66 -9.79
CA ARG A 165 -19.05 28.68 -9.28
C ARG A 165 -18.37 29.79 -8.45
N GLY A 166 -17.05 29.99 -8.59
CA GLY A 166 -16.35 31.08 -7.90
C GLY A 166 -15.02 30.64 -7.27
N VAL A 167 -14.63 31.27 -6.16
CA VAL A 167 -13.41 30.94 -5.43
C VAL A 167 -13.78 30.28 -4.10
N ARG A 168 -13.09 29.20 -3.74
CA ARG A 168 -13.28 28.48 -2.47
C ARG A 168 -11.97 28.39 -1.71
N ARG A 169 -12.05 28.35 -0.38
CA ARG A 169 -10.89 28.04 0.48
C ARG A 169 -10.49 26.58 0.29
N CYS A 170 -9.19 26.32 0.23
CA CYS A 170 -8.61 24.98 0.19
C CYS A 170 -7.33 24.93 1.02
N VAL A 171 -6.89 23.72 1.35
CA VAL A 171 -5.57 23.47 1.91
C VAL A 171 -4.65 23.10 0.75
N VAL A 172 -3.61 23.88 0.53
CA VAL A 172 -2.58 23.57 -0.46
C VAL A 172 -1.56 22.66 0.21
N VAL A 173 -1.31 21.50 -0.41
CA VAL A 173 -0.36 20.50 0.09
C VAL A 173 0.75 20.39 -0.94
N ARG A 174 1.90 20.99 -0.64
CA ARG A 174 3.10 20.89 -1.47
C ARG A 174 3.90 19.68 -1.05
N VAL A 175 4.13 18.79 -2.00
CA VAL A 175 4.78 17.50 -1.77
C VAL A 175 6.02 17.45 -2.63
N THR A 176 7.17 17.24 -1.99
CA THR A 176 8.43 17.03 -2.70
C THR A 176 8.67 15.54 -2.85
N VAL A 177 8.95 15.12 -4.09
CA VAL A 177 9.30 13.75 -4.42
C VAL A 177 10.76 13.71 -4.86
N GLY A 178 11.51 12.70 -4.42
CA GLY A 178 12.94 12.60 -4.72
C GLY A 178 13.25 12.52 -6.22
N GLU A 179 14.42 13.04 -6.62
CA GLU A 179 14.90 13.01 -8.01
C GLU A 179 14.83 11.61 -8.63
N GLY A 180 14.41 11.54 -9.89
CA GLY A 180 14.36 10.29 -10.66
C GLY A 180 13.33 9.26 -10.19
N ARG A 181 12.40 9.63 -9.30
CA ARG A 181 11.35 8.72 -8.78
C ARG A 181 10.00 8.82 -9.49
N LEU A 182 9.84 9.81 -10.36
CA LEU A 182 8.65 10.01 -11.20
C LEU A 182 9.10 10.16 -12.65
N TYR A 183 8.64 9.27 -13.51
CA TYR A 183 9.14 9.12 -14.89
C TYR A 183 8.22 9.75 -15.93
N SER A 184 6.97 10.06 -15.59
CA SER A 184 5.99 10.65 -16.53
C SER A 184 5.06 11.67 -15.86
N GLU A 185 4.52 12.59 -16.66
CA GLU A 185 3.48 13.54 -16.22
C GLU A 185 2.17 12.83 -15.83
N ASP A 186 1.90 11.67 -16.41
CA ASP A 186 0.73 10.87 -16.06
C ASP A 186 0.89 10.22 -14.68
N GLU A 187 2.11 9.79 -14.34
CA GLU A 187 2.44 9.30 -13.01
C GLU A 187 2.29 10.42 -11.95
N VAL A 188 2.72 11.64 -12.27
CA VAL A 188 2.51 12.81 -11.41
C VAL A 188 1.01 13.06 -11.18
N ARG A 189 0.22 13.09 -12.26
CA ARG A 189 -1.25 13.29 -12.17
C ARG A 189 -1.95 12.19 -11.39
N LEU A 190 -1.51 10.94 -11.55
CA LEU A 190 -2.03 9.80 -10.80
C LEU A 190 -1.71 9.92 -9.31
N LEU A 191 -0.46 10.24 -8.96
CA LEU A 191 -0.04 10.46 -7.58
C LEU A 191 -0.83 11.61 -6.94
N GLN A 192 -1.01 12.71 -7.67
CA GLN A 192 -1.78 13.87 -7.22
C GLN A 192 -3.24 13.50 -6.93
N THR A 193 -3.88 12.77 -7.85
CA THR A 193 -5.29 12.33 -7.71
C THR A 193 -5.45 11.40 -6.53
N ARG A 194 -4.59 10.38 -6.42
CA ARG A 194 -4.66 9.39 -5.34
C ARG A 194 -4.39 10.02 -3.97
N LEU A 195 -3.39 10.89 -3.87
CA LEU A 195 -3.07 11.59 -2.63
C LEU A 195 -4.20 12.53 -2.21
N THR A 196 -4.81 13.23 -3.17
CA THR A 196 -5.98 14.08 -2.89
C THR A 196 -7.12 13.26 -2.30
N SER A 197 -7.48 12.14 -2.93
CA SER A 197 -8.52 11.23 -2.43
C SER A 197 -8.17 10.64 -1.06
N PHE A 198 -6.92 10.25 -0.85
CA PHE A 198 -6.42 9.72 0.42
C PHE A 198 -6.57 10.72 1.57
N LEU A 199 -6.21 11.99 1.35
CA LEU A 199 -6.37 13.04 2.34
C LEU A 199 -7.84 13.38 2.58
N LYS A 200 -8.65 13.43 1.52
CA LYS A 200 -10.10 13.68 1.55
C LYS A 200 -10.84 12.68 2.45
N ALA A 201 -10.47 11.40 2.39
CA ALA A 201 -11.08 10.35 3.22
C ALA A 201 -10.87 10.58 4.73
N ARG A 202 -9.82 11.30 5.12
CA ARG A 202 -9.38 11.50 6.52
C ARG A 202 -9.67 12.89 7.05
N SER A 203 -10.29 13.75 6.28
CA SER A 203 -10.55 15.14 6.63
C SER A 203 -12.00 15.37 7.01
N ALA A 204 -12.30 16.57 7.52
CA ALA A 204 -13.67 17.04 7.64
C ALA A 204 -14.31 17.19 6.24
N VAL A 205 -15.62 16.98 6.16
CA VAL A 205 -16.41 16.93 4.91
C VAL A 205 -16.19 18.18 4.03
N ASN A 206 -16.05 19.35 4.65
CA ASN A 206 -15.93 20.62 3.95
C ASN A 206 -14.49 20.97 3.51
N THR A 207 -13.48 20.19 3.92
CA THR A 207 -12.09 20.47 3.56
C THR A 207 -11.84 20.13 2.10
N GLN A 208 -11.27 21.08 1.36
CA GLN A 208 -10.83 20.88 -0.02
C GLN A 208 -9.30 20.90 -0.05
N TYR A 209 -8.70 20.02 -0.85
CA TYR A 209 -7.26 19.94 -1.00
C TYR A 209 -6.85 20.31 -2.41
N ARG A 210 -5.74 21.03 -2.51
CA ARG A 210 -4.99 21.22 -3.74
C ARG A 210 -3.61 20.65 -3.53
N VAL A 211 -3.35 19.48 -4.09
CA VAL A 211 -2.03 18.84 -4.00
C VAL A 211 -1.15 19.37 -5.13
N GLU A 212 0.06 19.82 -4.79
CA GLU A 212 1.08 20.27 -5.75
C GLU A 212 2.31 19.38 -5.59
N ILE A 213 2.73 18.72 -6.66
CA ILE A 213 3.91 17.85 -6.65
C ILE A 213 5.10 18.63 -7.20
N ILE A 214 6.11 18.79 -6.37
CA ILE A 214 7.39 19.40 -6.73
C ILE A 214 8.36 18.25 -6.98
N LYS A 215 8.86 18.16 -8.21
CA LYS A 215 9.98 17.26 -8.53
C LYS A 215 11.21 17.88 -7.89
N GLY A 216 11.76 17.17 -6.90
CA GLY A 216 13.06 17.49 -6.34
C GLY A 216 14.16 17.35 -7.37
#